data_AF-X1D1I6-F1
#
_entry.id   AF-X1D1I6-F1
#
_cell.length_a   1.000
_cell.length_b   1.000
_cell.length_c   1.000
_cell.angle_alpha   90.00
_cell.angle_beta   90.00
_cell.angle_gamma   90.00
#
_symmetry.space_group_name_H-M   'P 1'
#
loop_
_entity.id
_entity.type
_entity.pdbx_description
1 polymer ?
#
loop_
_entity_poly.entity_id
_entity_poly.type
_entity_poly.pdbx_seq_one_letter_code
_entity_poly.pdbx_strand_id
1 'polypeptide(L)' 'MIKLRYEVNKISDYKWEIPKGQKEGMKVPCIIFANEDLLIKADQDNALEQVVNVATLPGVVKASFAICP' A
#
# COMPACT_ATOMS: atom_id res chain seq x y z
N MET A 1 -5.48 11.51 -15.19
CA MET A 1 -5.99 10.76 -14.01
C MET A 1 -5.07 9.58 -13.82
N ILE A 2 -4.26 9.58 -12.77
CA ILE A 2 -3.30 8.50 -12.54
C ILE A 2 -4.05 7.35 -11.88
N LYS A 3 -4.10 6.20 -12.55
CA LYS A 3 -4.81 5.02 -12.08
C LYS A 3 -3.80 4.10 -11.41
N LEU A 4 -3.79 4.10 -10.08
CA LEU A 4 -3.02 3.15 -9.28
C LEU A 4 -3.68 1.76 -9.36
N ARG A 5 -2.90 0.69 -9.14
CA ARG A 5 -3.43 -0.68 -9.13
C ARG A 5 -4.41 -0.95 -7.98
N TYR A 6 -4.23 -0.24 -6.87
CA TYR A 6 -5.03 -0.36 -5.66
C TYR A 6 -5.67 0.98 -5.33
N GLU A 7 -6.86 0.93 -4.72
CA GLU A 7 -7.48 2.10 -4.14
C GLU A 7 -6.70 2.50 -2.87
N VAL A 8 -6.33 3.77 -2.80
CA VAL A 8 -5.57 4.34 -1.69
C VAL A 8 -6.37 5.46 -1.03
N ASN A 9 -6.45 5.42 0.29
CA ASN A 9 -6.96 6.50 1.11
C ASN A 9 -5.80 7.42 1.49
N LYS A 10 -5.89 8.71 1.14
CA LYS A 10 -4.93 9.72 1.61
C LYS A 10 -5.21 10.02 3.08
N ILE A 11 -4.25 9.69 3.96
CA ILE A 11 -4.33 10.02 5.39
C ILE A 11 -3.64 11.36 5.67
N SER A 12 -2.49 11.61 5.03
CA SER A 12 -1.78 12.88 5.08
C SER A 12 -0.95 13.07 3.81
N ASP A 13 -0.24 14.20 3.68
CA ASP A 13 0.58 14.51 2.50
C ASP A 13 1.71 13.50 2.22
N TYR A 14 2.08 12.72 3.24
CA TYR A 14 3.12 11.69 3.13
C TYR A 14 2.63 10.33 3.59
N LYS A 15 1.32 10.13 3.80
CA LYS A 15 0.78 8.88 4.34
C LYS A 15 -0.46 8.45 3.58
N TRP A 16 -0.40 7.23 3.05
CA TRP A 16 -1.46 6.60 2.28
C TRP A 16 -1.81 5.25 2.89
N GLU A 17 -3.04 4.84 2.75
CA GLU A 17 -3.52 3.53 3.20
C GLU A 17 -4.19 2.78 2.08
N ILE A 18 -3.82 1.52 1.87
CA ILE A 18 -4.59 0.59 1.05
C ILE A 18 -5.51 -0.19 2.00
N PRO A 19 -6.85 -0.04 1.87
CA PRO A 19 -7.80 -0.75 2.70
C PRO A 19 -7.64 -2.27 2.60
N LYS A 20 -7.92 -2.97 3.69
CA LYS A 20 -7.97 -4.44 3.67
C LYS A 20 -9.04 -4.94 2.70
N GLY A 21 -8.80 -6.08 2.06
CA GLY A 21 -9.77 -6.74 1.18
C GLY A 21 -9.68 -6.36 -0.29
N GLN A 22 -8.71 -5.50 -0.68
CA GLN A 22 -8.40 -5.22 -2.08
C GLN A 22 -7.77 -6.43 -2.80
N LYS A 23 -7.17 -7.36 -2.04
CA LYS A 23 -6.64 -8.64 -2.52
C LYS A 23 -7.17 -9.79 -1.68
N GLU A 24 -7.44 -10.93 -2.33
CA GLU A 24 -7.82 -12.17 -1.64
C GLU A 24 -6.72 -12.59 -0.65
N GLY A 25 -7.13 -12.98 0.56
CA GLY A 25 -6.21 -13.39 1.62
C GLY A 25 -5.55 -12.24 2.40
N MET A 26 -5.84 -10.98 2.07
CA MET A 26 -5.32 -9.82 2.82
C MET A 26 -5.91 -9.75 4.22
N LYS A 27 -5.05 -9.82 5.25
CA LYS A 27 -5.44 -9.89 6.67
C LYS A 27 -5.39 -8.54 7.38
N VAL A 28 -4.53 -7.64 6.92
CA VAL A 28 -4.32 -6.31 7.49
C VAL A 28 -4.31 -5.25 6.38
N PRO A 29 -4.61 -3.96 6.69
CA PRO A 29 -4.40 -2.87 5.73
C PRO A 29 -2.91 -2.66 5.44
N CYS A 30 -2.61 -1.94 4.35
CA CYS A 30 -1.25 -1.47 4.06
C CYS A 30 -1.15 0.03 4.31
N ILE A 31 -0.02 0.49 4.84
CA ILE A 31 0.29 1.90 5.06
C ILE A 31 1.56 2.23 4.28
N ILE A 32 1.48 3.21 3.39
CA ILE A 32 2.60 3.68 2.57
C ILE A 32 2.98 5.08 3.01
N PHE A 33 4.25 5.29 3.32
CA PHE A 33 4.83 6.59 3.56
C PHE A 33 5.56 7.08 2.31
N ALA A 34 4.93 8.01 1.60
CA ALA A 34 5.41 8.55 0.33
C ALA A 34 4.68 9.86 0.01
N ASN A 35 5.32 10.79 -0.68
CA ASN A 35 4.58 11.87 -1.36
C ASN A 35 3.84 11.30 -2.59
N GLU A 36 3.04 12.12 -3.26
CA GLU A 36 2.23 11.68 -4.41
C GLU A 36 3.08 11.13 -5.56
N ASP A 37 4.19 11.80 -5.92
CA ASP A 37 5.10 11.36 -6.99
C ASP A 37 5.74 10.00 -6.68
N LEU A 38 6.19 9.80 -5.44
CA LEU A 38 6.78 8.54 -4.98
C LEU A 38 5.76 7.42 -4.92
N LEU A 39 4.50 7.71 -4.59
CA LEU A 39 3.42 6.71 -4.58
C LEU A 39 3.17 6.18 -6.01
N ILE A 40 3.16 7.07 -6.99
CA ILE A 40 3.00 6.72 -8.40
C ILE A 40 4.19 5.87 -8.87
N LYS A 41 5.40 6.26 -8.50
CA LYS A 41 6.60 5.50 -8.80
C LYS A 41 6.59 4.11 -8.12
N ALA A 42 6.15 4.02 -6.87
CA ALA A 42 6.02 2.78 -6.15
C ALA A 42 5.03 1.80 -6.82
N ASP A 43 3.97 2.31 -7.45
CA ASP A 43 3.06 1.49 -8.25
C ASP A 43 3.70 1.00 -9.56
N GLN A 44 4.50 1.85 -10.22
CA GLN A 44 5.26 1.47 -11.41
C GLN A 44 6.31 0.40 -11.11
N ASP A 45 7.01 0.53 -9.99
CA ASP A 45 8.08 -0.40 -9.54
C ASP A 45 7.54 -1.70 -8.90
N ASN A 46 6.21 -1.92 -8.91
CA ASN A 46 5.53 -3.05 -8.25
C ASN A 46 5.67 -3.07 -6.71
N ALA A 47 6.11 -2.00 -6.06
CA ALA A 47 6.25 -1.95 -4.62
C ALA A 47 4.90 -2.05 -3.89
N LEU A 48 3.83 -1.46 -4.45
CA LEU A 48 2.47 -1.60 -3.88
C LEU A 48 2.01 -3.06 -3.85
N GLU A 49 2.27 -3.80 -4.93
CA GLU A 49 1.96 -5.24 -5.03
C GLU A 49 2.71 -6.05 -3.96
N GLN A 50 4.00 -5.76 -3.76
CA GLN A 50 4.80 -6.43 -2.73
C GLN A 50 4.25 -6.19 -1.33
N VAL A 51 3.87 -4.94 -1.02
CA VAL A 51 3.31 -4.60 0.29
C VAL A 51 1.96 -5.24 0.55
N VAL A 52 1.11 -5.34 -0.49
CA VAL A 52 -0.16 -6.08 -0.41
C VAL A 52 0.08 -7.57 -0.23
N ASN A 53 1.09 -8.15 -0.89
CA ASN A 53 1.47 -9.56 -0.67
C ASN A 53 1.88 -9.82 0.79
N VAL A 54 2.68 -8.93 1.38
CA VAL A 54 3.06 -9.01 2.81
C VAL A 54 1.82 -8.98 3.71
N ALA A 55 0.81 -8.19 3.36
CA ALA A 55 -0.44 -8.11 4.12
C ALA A 55 -1.30 -9.39 4.07
N THR A 56 -0.95 -10.38 3.21
CA THR A 56 -1.63 -11.69 3.16
C THR A 56 -0.98 -12.76 4.05
N LEU A 57 0.24 -12.50 4.55
CA LEU A 57 1.02 -13.50 5.26
C LEU A 57 0.35 -13.96 6.57
N PRO A 58 0.44 -15.26 6.93
CA PRO A 58 -0.05 -15.75 8.22
C PRO A 58 0.75 -15.14 9.37
N GLY A 59 0.04 -14.60 10.36
CA GLY A 59 0.66 -13.96 11.52
C GLY A 59 1.06 -12.50 11.31
N VAL A 60 0.72 -11.88 10.18
CA VAL A 60 0.85 -10.42 10.02
C VAL A 60 -0.10 -9.69 10.98
N VAL A 61 0.39 -8.62 11.61
CA VAL A 61 -0.32 -7.92 12.69
C VAL A 61 -0.41 -6.42 12.37
N LYS A 62 -1.55 -5.80 12.71
CA LYS A 62 -1.86 -4.37 12.58
C LYS A 62 -1.88 -3.83 11.15
N ALA A 63 -0.74 -3.81 10.45
CA ALA A 63 -0.61 -3.29 9.09
C ALA A 63 0.69 -3.77 8.43
N SER A 64 0.71 -3.77 7.09
CA SER A 64 1.92 -3.88 6.27
C SER A 64 2.42 -2.47 5.94
N PHE A 65 3.73 -2.20 6.08
CA PHE A 65 4.28 -0.86 5.89
C PHE A 65 5.23 -0.78 4.69
N ALA A 66 5.08 0.25 3.86
CA ALA A 66 6.07 0.67 2.87
C ALA A 66 6.63 2.04 3.25
N ILE A 67 7.93 2.22 3.07
CA ILE A 67 8.62 3.51 3.22
C ILE A 67 9.34 3.77 1.91
N CYS A 68 8.97 4.85 1.23
CA CYS A 68 9.64 5.29 0.00
C CYS A 68 10.66 6.39 0.33
N PRO A 69 11.90 6.30 -0.19
CA PRO A 69 12.94 7.31 0.04
C PRO A 69 12.69 8.60 -0.75
#